data_AF-A0A7V7DN67-F1
#
_entry.id   AF-A0A7V7DN67-F1
#
_cell.length_a   1.000
_cell.length_b   1.000
_cell.length_c   1.000
_cell.angle_alpha   90.00
_cell.angle_beta   90.00
_cell.angle_gamma   90.00
#
_symmetry.space_group_name_H-M   'P 1'
#
loop_
_entity.id
_entity.type
_entity.pdbx_description
1 polymer ?
#
loop_
_entity_poly.entity_id
_entity_poly.type
_entity_poly.pdbx_seq_one_letter_code
_entity_poly.pdbx_strand_id
1 'polypeptide(L)'
;MFFKSKGFQLGLALALGAIVLMLPRPEGTRFKITGDAGQKLMPRIEQNFTLVSTGKDKSYVVEAKTPGSTDSTAAFLKEKVGSLPLKGVEVSYVNGLSPKAMRFLAILAVLIFLFIIEPIPLEITAILIGVFLVLMGVADVKEAWAPYMHPVVIFIMCCLIFAISLGKAGLTKRMGYFIVKKAGNSVVKFTFIISMGLGIASSFMHDAAACAIGIITMIPLMRAVGIEPHTNTAKFMMLSLPFACSCGGMGSLIGGGRCMVSAAFLYEYTGIEITFFDWIKYCMPAALLTVPIAVLIVYFVFRPDPKFKLPSFDEALGPWTSIEKRTMIIIGLTFITWLTKGLHGMDYS
;
A
#
# COMPACT_ATOMS: atom_id res chain seq x y z
N MET A 1 25.58 14.69 13.49
CA MET A 1 24.34 15.47 13.29
C MET A 1 24.02 15.71 11.81
N PHE A 2 25.03 15.89 10.94
CA PHE A 2 24.88 16.12 9.49
C PHE A 2 24.04 15.07 8.74
N PHE A 3 24.26 13.77 8.99
CA PHE A 3 23.51 12.66 8.36
C PHE A 3 22.00 12.63 8.67
N LYS A 4 21.54 13.36 9.70
CA LYS A 4 20.12 13.47 10.06
C LYS A 4 19.45 14.72 9.45
N SER A 5 20.19 15.56 8.75
CA SER A 5 19.61 16.72 8.08
C SER A 5 18.73 16.26 6.92
N LYS A 6 17.50 16.78 6.85
CA LYS A 6 16.57 16.49 5.75
C LYS A 6 17.19 16.79 4.39
N GLY A 7 17.92 17.91 4.26
CA GLY A 7 18.59 18.28 3.02
C GLY A 7 19.68 17.29 2.61
N PHE A 8 20.43 16.76 3.58
CA PHE A 8 21.43 15.72 3.31
C PHE A 8 20.77 14.41 2.86
N GLN A 9 19.70 13.98 3.53
CA GLN A 9 18.97 12.76 3.18
C GLN A 9 18.34 12.85 1.78
N LEU A 10 17.79 14.01 1.42
CA LEU A 10 17.28 14.26 0.06
C LEU A 10 18.41 14.24 -0.98
N GLY A 11 19.55 14.87 -0.68
CA GLY A 11 20.73 14.84 -1.55
C GLY A 11 21.26 13.41 -1.75
N LEU A 12 21.28 12.61 -0.69
CA LEU A 12 21.68 11.20 -0.74
C LEU A 12 20.70 10.37 -1.60
N ALA A 13 19.40 10.60 -1.48
CA ALA A 13 18.40 9.93 -2.31
C ALA A 13 18.66 10.20 -3.80
N LEU A 14 18.87 11.46 -4.18
CA LEU A 14 19.18 11.83 -5.56
C LEU A 14 20.52 11.29 -6.03
N ALA A 15 21.54 11.28 -5.17
CA ALA A 15 22.84 10.69 -5.46
C ALA A 15 22.71 9.18 -5.75
N LEU A 16 21.89 8.45 -4.99
CA LEU A 16 21.60 7.04 -5.26
C LEU A 16 20.97 6.85 -6.65
N GLY A 17 20.00 7.68 -7.02
CA GLY A 17 19.42 7.66 -8.37
C GLY A 17 20.46 7.91 -9.47
N ALA A 18 21.33 8.90 -9.27
CA ALA A 18 22.41 9.22 -10.21
C ALA A 18 23.42 8.07 -10.33
N ILE A 19 23.81 7.45 -9.21
CA ILE A 19 24.69 6.27 -9.20
C ILE A 19 24.05 5.14 -10.00
N VAL A 20 22.76 4.86 -9.77
CA VAL A 20 22.04 3.82 -10.54
C VAL A 20 22.05 4.14 -12.03
N LEU A 21 21.85 5.40 -12.44
CA LEU A 21 21.93 5.78 -13.86
C LEU A 21 23.33 5.61 -14.47
N MET A 22 24.39 5.79 -13.66
CA MET A 22 25.78 5.65 -14.12
C MET A 22 26.24 4.20 -14.22
N LEU A 23 25.52 3.25 -13.61
CA LEU A 23 25.85 1.83 -13.72
C LEU A 23 25.75 1.37 -15.19
N PRO A 24 26.66 0.48 -15.64
CA PRO A 24 26.61 -0.05 -16.99
C PRO A 24 25.28 -0.78 -17.21
N ARG A 25 24.53 -0.33 -18.21
CA ARG A 25 23.22 -0.88 -18.54
C ARG A 25 23.37 -2.26 -19.22
N PRO A 26 22.78 -3.34 -18.67
CA PRO A 26 22.81 -4.64 -19.32
C PRO A 26 21.84 -4.63 -20.51
N GLU A 27 22.34 -4.45 -21.74
CA GLU A 27 21.51 -4.41 -22.95
C GLU A 27 20.91 -5.77 -23.33
N GLY A 28 21.39 -6.86 -22.72
CA GLY A 28 20.99 -8.22 -23.08
C GLY A 28 21.62 -8.68 -24.39
N THR A 29 21.16 -9.84 -24.87
CA THR A 29 21.66 -10.47 -26.11
C THR A 29 20.58 -10.58 -27.18
N ARG A 30 19.29 -10.42 -26.82
CA ARG A 30 18.14 -10.65 -27.68
C ARG A 30 17.31 -9.40 -27.86
N PHE A 31 16.97 -9.15 -29.12
CA PHE A 31 16.17 -8.00 -29.54
C PHE A 31 15.01 -8.47 -30.40
N LYS A 32 13.83 -7.90 -30.17
CA LYS A 32 12.63 -8.15 -30.97
C LYS A 32 12.43 -7.00 -31.93
N ILE A 33 12.38 -7.33 -33.22
CA ILE A 33 12.11 -6.41 -34.32
C ILE A 33 10.63 -6.56 -34.68
N THR A 34 9.88 -5.47 -34.66
CA THR A 34 8.45 -5.40 -34.98
C THR A 34 8.25 -4.51 -36.20
N GLY A 35 7.33 -4.87 -37.11
CA GLY A 35 6.98 -4.05 -38.28
C GLY A 35 7.75 -4.38 -39.57
N ASP A 36 8.73 -5.28 -39.52
CA ASP A 36 9.48 -5.76 -40.68
C ASP A 36 8.99 -7.14 -41.14
N ALA A 37 7.81 -7.17 -41.77
CA ALA A 37 7.17 -8.41 -42.23
C ALA A 37 8.02 -9.22 -43.23
N GLY A 38 8.83 -8.53 -44.04
CA GLY A 38 9.65 -9.13 -45.08
C GLY A 38 11.06 -9.50 -44.63
N GLN A 39 11.39 -9.34 -43.34
CA GLN A 39 12.74 -9.52 -42.80
C GLN A 39 13.80 -8.77 -43.62
N LYS A 40 13.46 -7.59 -44.14
CA LYS A 40 14.35 -6.83 -45.04
C LYS A 40 15.59 -6.31 -44.31
N LEU A 41 15.57 -6.26 -42.97
CA LEU A 41 16.72 -5.94 -42.16
C LEU A 41 17.70 -7.12 -42.02
N MET A 42 17.23 -8.38 -42.06
CA MET A 42 18.05 -9.57 -41.78
C MET A 42 19.32 -9.67 -42.65
N PRO A 43 19.28 -9.48 -43.98
CA PRO A 43 20.48 -9.56 -44.82
C PRO A 43 21.57 -8.54 -44.46
N ARG A 44 21.23 -7.45 -43.75
CA ARG A 44 22.17 -6.41 -43.32
C ARG A 44 22.73 -6.62 -41.93
N ILE A 45 22.15 -7.54 -41.15
CA ILE A 45 22.52 -7.79 -39.75
C ILE A 45 22.98 -9.24 -39.52
N GLU A 46 22.86 -10.12 -40.51
CA GLU A 46 23.21 -11.54 -40.42
C GLU A 46 24.66 -11.81 -40.00
N GLN A 47 25.59 -10.88 -40.27
CA GLN A 47 26.99 -11.00 -39.82
C GLN A 47 27.10 -10.96 -38.29
N ASN A 48 26.27 -10.15 -37.65
CA ASN A 48 26.34 -9.86 -36.21
C ASN A 48 25.20 -10.49 -35.40
N PHE A 49 24.11 -10.89 -36.06
CA PHE A 49 22.90 -11.40 -35.42
C PHE A 49 22.41 -12.70 -36.05
N THR A 50 21.83 -13.58 -35.23
CA THR A 50 21.13 -14.81 -35.65
C THR A 50 19.63 -14.69 -35.41
N LEU A 51 18.83 -15.15 -36.35
CA LEU A 51 17.38 -15.27 -36.17
C LEU A 51 17.07 -16.39 -35.17
N VAL A 52 16.33 -16.08 -34.11
CA VAL A 52 15.95 -17.05 -33.05
C VAL A 52 14.53 -17.54 -33.27
N SER A 53 13.59 -16.64 -33.54
CA SER A 53 12.19 -17.00 -33.72
C SER A 53 11.43 -15.96 -34.53
N THR A 54 10.38 -16.41 -35.22
CA THR A 54 9.45 -15.57 -35.97
C THR A 54 8.11 -15.54 -35.23
N GLY A 55 7.63 -14.35 -34.88
CA GLY A 55 6.36 -14.12 -34.18
C GLY A 55 5.18 -13.94 -35.14
N LYS A 56 3.96 -14.02 -34.59
CA LYS A 56 2.71 -13.91 -35.35
C LYS A 56 2.44 -12.50 -35.93
N ASP A 57 3.00 -11.44 -35.32
CA ASP A 57 2.70 -10.05 -35.66
C ASP A 57 3.78 -9.35 -36.49
N LYS A 58 4.18 -9.93 -37.64
CA LYS A 58 5.23 -9.34 -38.51
C LYS A 58 6.49 -8.95 -37.71
N SER A 59 6.83 -9.80 -36.74
CA SER A 59 7.90 -9.57 -35.80
C SER A 59 8.78 -10.79 -35.69
N TYR A 60 10.04 -10.58 -35.34
CA TYR A 60 10.99 -11.66 -35.16
C TYR A 60 12.03 -11.27 -34.12
N VAL A 61 12.66 -12.28 -33.53
CA VAL A 61 13.68 -12.12 -32.49
C VAL A 61 15.03 -12.46 -33.08
N VAL A 62 15.99 -11.57 -32.84
CA VAL A 62 17.38 -11.76 -33.20
C VAL A 62 18.25 -11.84 -31.95
N GLU A 63 19.29 -12.64 -32.01
CA GLU A 63 20.29 -12.80 -30.94
C GLU A 63 21.67 -12.36 -31.44
N ALA A 64 22.34 -11.55 -30.64
CA ALA A 64 23.69 -11.07 -30.89
C ALA A 64 24.69 -12.23 -30.89
N LYS A 65 25.48 -12.37 -31.97
CA LYS A 65 26.56 -13.36 -32.07
C LYS A 65 27.76 -12.99 -31.18
N THR A 66 28.02 -11.70 -31.02
CA THR A 66 29.09 -11.17 -30.14
C THR A 66 28.53 -10.13 -29.18
N PRO A 67 27.84 -10.54 -28.10
CA PRO A 67 27.28 -9.60 -27.13
C PRO A 67 28.34 -8.62 -26.58
N GLY A 68 28.02 -7.32 -26.57
CA GLY A 68 28.92 -6.27 -26.07
C GLY A 68 29.85 -5.65 -27.11
N SER A 69 29.88 -6.16 -28.35
CA SER A 69 30.53 -5.47 -29.48
C SER A 69 29.66 -4.31 -29.98
N THR A 70 30.27 -3.25 -30.54
CA THR A 70 29.56 -2.09 -31.09
C THR A 70 28.51 -2.48 -32.12
N ASP A 71 28.79 -3.54 -32.88
CA ASP A 71 28.02 -3.96 -34.04
C ASP A 71 26.91 -4.98 -33.69
N SER A 72 26.80 -5.33 -32.40
CA SER A 72 25.82 -6.27 -31.85
C SER A 72 24.91 -5.63 -30.78
N THR A 73 24.75 -4.30 -30.84
CA THR A 73 23.92 -3.50 -29.91
C THR A 73 22.53 -3.18 -30.48
N ALA A 74 21.60 -2.77 -29.61
CA ALA A 74 20.33 -2.20 -30.03
C ALA A 74 20.50 -0.90 -30.83
N ALA A 75 21.56 -0.13 -30.55
CA ALA A 75 21.89 1.10 -31.27
C ALA A 75 22.23 0.80 -32.74
N PHE A 76 23.06 -0.22 -32.98
CA PHE A 76 23.40 -0.69 -34.33
C PHE A 76 22.14 -1.13 -35.11
N LEU A 77 21.26 -1.91 -34.47
CA LEU A 77 20.01 -2.32 -35.10
C LEU A 77 19.13 -1.12 -35.50
N LYS A 78 19.00 -0.13 -34.61
CA LYS A 78 18.22 1.09 -34.89
C LYS A 78 18.84 1.93 -36.01
N GLU A 79 20.16 2.04 -36.07
CA GLU A 79 20.86 2.72 -37.16
C GLU A 79 20.59 2.04 -38.51
N LYS A 80 20.69 0.71 -38.56
CA LYS A 80 20.40 -0.05 -39.79
C LYS A 80 18.93 0.05 -40.21
N VAL A 81 17.99 0.08 -39.26
CA VAL A 81 16.57 0.36 -39.54
C VAL A 81 16.40 1.76 -40.15
N GLY A 82 17.04 2.78 -39.59
CA GLY A 82 16.97 4.15 -40.10
C GLY A 82 17.53 4.32 -41.52
N SER A 83 18.46 3.46 -41.93
CA SER A 83 19.00 3.43 -43.30
C SER A 83 18.05 2.81 -44.34
N LEU A 84 16.93 2.24 -43.92
CA LEU A 84 15.95 1.59 -44.79
C LEU A 84 14.71 2.47 -44.94
N PRO A 85 14.04 2.46 -46.12
CA PRO A 85 12.77 3.15 -46.33
C PRO A 85 11.60 2.36 -45.69
N LEU A 86 11.79 1.88 -44.46
CA LEU A 86 10.82 1.10 -43.70
C LEU A 86 10.17 2.00 -42.65
N LYS A 87 8.87 2.25 -42.81
CA LYS A 87 8.08 2.98 -41.79
C LYS A 87 7.52 2.01 -40.77
N GLY A 88 7.63 2.36 -39.49
CA GLY A 88 7.02 1.61 -38.39
C GLY A 88 7.80 0.37 -37.93
N VAL A 89 9.10 0.28 -38.24
CA VAL A 89 9.96 -0.76 -37.68
C VAL A 89 10.51 -0.34 -36.33
N GLU A 90 10.26 -1.13 -35.30
CA GLU A 90 10.73 -0.87 -33.94
C GLU A 90 11.64 -1.99 -33.44
N VAL A 91 12.67 -1.61 -32.69
CA VAL A 91 13.61 -2.51 -32.03
C VAL A 91 13.36 -2.46 -30.53
N SER A 92 12.91 -3.57 -29.97
CA SER A 92 12.61 -3.75 -28.55
C SER A 92 13.57 -4.75 -27.89
N TYR A 93 13.77 -4.61 -26.58
CA TYR A 93 14.67 -5.44 -25.80
C TYR A 93 13.91 -6.67 -25.27
N VAL A 94 14.51 -7.86 -25.31
CA VAL A 94 13.87 -9.10 -24.82
C VAL A 94 14.46 -9.52 -23.47
N ASN A 95 15.77 -9.68 -23.38
CA ASN A 95 16.47 -10.12 -22.16
C ASN A 95 17.43 -9.06 -21.60
N GLY A 96 17.17 -7.80 -21.90
CA GLY A 96 17.99 -6.67 -21.48
C GLY A 96 17.17 -5.46 -21.05
N LEU A 97 17.82 -4.53 -20.35
CA LEU A 97 17.18 -3.33 -19.85
C LEU A 97 17.11 -2.26 -20.94
N SER A 98 15.90 -1.83 -21.28
CA SER A 98 15.71 -0.66 -22.14
C SER A 98 16.21 0.61 -21.43
N PRO A 99 16.52 1.71 -22.15
CA PRO A 99 16.93 2.95 -21.52
C PRO A 99 15.84 3.49 -20.59
N LYS A 100 14.58 3.30 -21.00
CA LYS A 100 13.38 3.65 -20.23
C LYS A 100 13.33 2.88 -18.90
N ALA A 101 13.58 1.57 -18.93
CA ALA A 101 13.60 0.72 -17.73
C ALA A 101 14.77 1.07 -16.79
N MET A 102 15.93 1.46 -17.33
CA MET A 102 17.05 1.93 -16.50
C MET A 102 16.74 3.24 -15.77
N ARG A 103 16.09 4.18 -16.45
CA ARG A 103 15.60 5.43 -15.81
C ARG A 103 14.57 5.13 -14.73
N PHE A 104 13.63 4.22 -15.00
CA PHE A 104 12.67 3.77 -14.00
C PHE A 104 13.34 3.16 -12.77
N LEU A 105 14.36 2.31 -12.96
CA LEU A 105 15.11 1.71 -11.85
C LEU A 105 15.80 2.77 -10.97
N ALA A 106 16.37 3.82 -11.58
CA ALA A 106 16.95 4.93 -10.84
C ALA A 106 15.90 5.68 -10.01
N ILE A 107 14.74 5.97 -10.60
CA ILE A 107 13.61 6.60 -9.88
C ILE A 107 13.16 5.70 -8.72
N LEU A 108 13.04 4.40 -8.96
CA LEU A 108 12.63 3.42 -7.95
C LEU A 108 13.60 3.40 -6.76
N ALA A 109 14.92 3.44 -7.01
CA ALA A 109 15.92 3.50 -5.96
C ALA A 109 15.78 4.77 -5.10
N VAL A 110 15.57 5.93 -5.73
CA VAL A 110 15.31 7.21 -5.04
C VAL A 110 14.06 7.08 -4.17
N LEU A 111 12.95 6.60 -4.74
CA LEU A 111 11.66 6.51 -4.05
C LEU A 111 11.68 5.52 -2.88
N ILE A 112 12.29 4.35 -3.05
CA ILE A 112 12.44 3.37 -1.97
C ILE A 112 13.22 4.00 -0.80
N PHE A 113 14.31 4.71 -1.11
CA PHE A 113 15.06 5.42 -0.08
C PHE A 113 14.20 6.47 0.65
N LEU A 114 13.44 7.28 -0.10
CA LEU A 114 12.55 8.30 0.48
C LEU A 114 11.43 7.69 1.33
N PHE A 115 10.86 6.56 0.93
CA PHE A 115 9.83 5.84 1.70
C PHE A 115 10.37 5.21 2.99
N ILE A 116 11.62 4.77 3.01
CA ILE A 116 12.23 4.13 4.20
C ILE A 116 12.74 5.18 5.19
N ILE A 117 13.38 6.25 4.69
CA ILE A 117 14.05 7.26 5.54
C ILE A 117 13.10 8.39 5.93
N GLU A 118 12.04 8.61 5.14
CA GLU A 118 11.01 9.62 5.38
C GLU A 118 11.55 11.04 5.69
N PRO A 119 12.50 11.59 4.89
CA PRO A 119 13.03 12.94 5.13
C PRO A 119 11.98 14.04 4.88
N ILE A 120 10.96 13.72 4.09
CA ILE A 120 9.80 14.53 3.73
C ILE A 120 8.52 13.70 3.97
N PRO A 121 7.35 14.36 4.14
CA PRO A 121 6.07 13.67 4.28
C PRO A 121 5.82 12.66 3.14
N LEU A 122 5.24 11.52 3.47
CA LEU A 122 4.99 10.41 2.55
C LEU A 122 4.11 10.80 1.36
N GLU A 123 3.20 11.76 1.56
CA GLU A 123 2.32 12.29 0.53
C GLU A 123 3.10 13.06 -0.54
N ILE A 124 4.13 13.80 -0.12
CA ILE A 124 5.03 14.51 -1.05
C ILE A 124 5.87 13.48 -1.81
N THR A 125 6.40 12.46 -1.12
CA THR A 125 7.12 11.34 -1.77
C THR A 125 6.24 10.64 -2.80
N ALA A 126 4.95 10.40 -2.50
CA ALA A 126 4.00 9.82 -3.44
C ALA A 126 3.83 10.71 -4.68
N ILE A 127 3.60 12.01 -4.52
CA ILE A 127 3.47 12.96 -5.65
C ILE A 127 4.73 12.99 -6.52
N LEU A 128 5.92 12.91 -5.90
CA LEU A 128 7.20 12.87 -6.61
C LEU A 128 7.32 11.67 -7.56
N ILE A 129 6.57 10.58 -7.34
CA ILE A 129 6.51 9.45 -8.28
C ILE A 129 6.06 9.95 -9.66
N GLY A 130 4.92 10.65 -9.72
CA GLY A 130 4.38 11.16 -10.98
C GLY A 130 5.32 12.17 -11.64
N VAL A 131 5.87 13.09 -10.83
CA VAL A 131 6.82 14.10 -11.29
C VAL A 131 8.07 13.46 -11.89
N PHE A 132 8.70 12.49 -11.20
CA PHE A 132 9.91 11.84 -11.69
C PHE A 132 9.65 10.97 -12.92
N LEU A 133 8.52 10.27 -12.99
CA LEU A 133 8.16 9.47 -14.16
C LEU A 133 8.05 10.33 -15.43
N VAL A 134 7.44 11.52 -15.33
CA VAL A 134 7.32 12.46 -16.44
C VAL A 134 8.66 13.09 -16.78
N LEU A 135 9.37 13.65 -15.79
CA LEU A 135 10.65 14.35 -16.01
C LEU A 135 11.72 13.46 -16.63
N MET A 136 11.74 12.18 -16.28
CA MET A 136 12.70 11.21 -16.81
C MET A 136 12.24 10.55 -18.13
N GLY A 137 11.05 10.91 -18.64
CA GLY A 137 10.47 10.34 -19.86
C GLY A 137 10.15 8.85 -19.73
N VAL A 138 9.75 8.41 -18.54
CA VAL A 138 9.32 7.02 -18.26
C VAL A 138 7.82 6.85 -18.48
N ALA A 139 7.02 7.89 -18.27
CA ALA A 139 5.61 7.87 -18.62
C ALA A 139 5.23 9.25 -19.16
N ASP A 140 4.19 9.30 -19.99
CA ASP A 140 3.60 10.60 -20.32
C ASP A 140 2.82 11.16 -19.11
N VAL A 141 2.37 12.41 -19.21
CA VAL A 141 1.61 13.06 -18.12
C VAL A 141 0.34 12.27 -17.81
N LYS A 142 -0.39 11.80 -18.81
CA LYS A 142 -1.67 11.12 -18.59
C LYS A 142 -1.46 9.78 -17.89
N GLU A 143 -0.50 8.98 -18.35
CA GLU A 143 -0.11 7.69 -17.79
C GLU A 143 0.42 7.83 -16.36
N ALA A 144 1.27 8.83 -16.09
CA ALA A 144 1.87 9.02 -14.77
C ALA A 144 0.85 9.42 -13.69
N TRP A 145 -0.17 10.22 -14.06
CA TRP A 145 -1.16 10.74 -13.13
C TRP A 145 -2.44 9.91 -13.05
N ALA A 146 -2.74 9.06 -14.03
CA ALA A 146 -3.95 8.21 -14.01
C ALA A 146 -4.13 7.37 -12.73
N PRO A 147 -3.09 6.74 -12.14
CA PRO A 147 -3.24 5.93 -10.93
C PRO A 147 -3.73 6.69 -9.69
N TYR A 148 -3.57 8.01 -9.64
CA TYR A 148 -3.99 8.83 -8.48
C TYR A 148 -5.52 8.91 -8.35
N MET A 149 -6.24 8.67 -9.44
CA MET A 149 -7.70 8.63 -9.50
C MET A 149 -8.21 7.21 -9.77
N HIS A 150 -7.42 6.19 -9.42
CA HIS A 150 -7.87 4.81 -9.50
C HIS A 150 -9.12 4.62 -8.61
N PRO A 151 -10.15 3.86 -9.04
CA PRO A 151 -11.39 3.72 -8.28
C PRO A 151 -11.20 3.28 -6.82
N VAL A 152 -10.17 2.46 -6.55
CA VAL A 152 -9.75 2.08 -5.19
C VAL A 152 -9.38 3.27 -4.32
N VAL A 153 -8.71 4.30 -4.87
CA VAL A 153 -8.37 5.51 -4.12
C VAL A 153 -9.63 6.23 -3.68
N ILE A 154 -10.62 6.33 -4.56
CA ILE A 154 -11.93 6.93 -4.26
C ILE A 154 -12.69 6.09 -3.22
N PHE A 155 -12.66 4.76 -3.34
CA PHE A 155 -13.24 3.87 -2.35
C PHE A 155 -12.63 4.06 -0.95
N ILE A 156 -11.30 4.13 -0.85
CA ILE A 156 -10.59 4.36 0.42
C ILE A 156 -10.96 5.74 0.98
N MET A 157 -11.04 6.77 0.14
CA MET A 157 -11.49 8.11 0.54
C MET A 157 -12.91 8.06 1.14
N CYS A 158 -13.85 7.37 0.49
CA CYS A 158 -15.20 7.18 1.01
C CYS A 158 -15.19 6.45 2.36
N CYS A 159 -14.39 5.39 2.51
CA CYS A 159 -14.23 4.65 3.76
C CYS A 159 -13.72 5.54 4.92
N LEU A 160 -12.76 6.43 4.63
CA LEU A 160 -12.27 7.41 5.61
C LEU A 160 -13.35 8.42 5.99
N ILE A 161 -14.13 8.92 5.03
CA ILE A 161 -15.27 9.82 5.29
C ILE A 161 -16.32 9.11 6.17
N PHE A 162 -16.60 7.83 5.92
CA PHE A 162 -17.48 7.02 6.77
C PHE A 162 -16.94 6.93 8.21
N ALA A 163 -15.65 6.65 8.37
CA ALA A 163 -15.00 6.59 9.68
C ALA A 163 -15.04 7.94 10.44
N ILE A 164 -14.82 9.06 9.74
CA ILE A 164 -14.93 10.40 10.33
C ILE A 164 -16.38 10.70 10.74
N SER A 165 -17.35 10.26 9.94
CA SER A 165 -18.77 10.46 10.21
C SER A 165 -19.22 9.71 11.48
N LEU A 166 -18.71 8.49 11.72
CA LEU A 166 -18.89 7.75 12.97
C LEU A 166 -18.35 8.52 14.18
N GLY A 167 -17.16 9.12 14.04
CA GLY A 167 -16.54 9.96 15.06
C GLY A 167 -17.38 11.19 15.38
N LYS A 168 -17.81 11.94 14.35
CA LYS A 168 -18.67 13.14 14.50
C LYS A 168 -20.03 12.82 15.10
N ALA A 169 -20.60 11.64 14.80
CA ALA A 169 -21.86 11.20 15.37
C ALA A 169 -21.76 10.83 16.87
N GLY A 170 -20.55 10.66 17.41
CA GLY A 170 -20.33 10.26 18.81
C GLY A 170 -20.38 8.74 19.03
N LEU A 171 -20.64 7.94 17.99
CA LEU A 171 -20.71 6.48 18.06
C LEU A 171 -19.40 5.86 18.55
N THR A 172 -18.29 6.38 18.03
CA THR A 172 -16.94 6.05 18.48
C THR A 172 -16.73 6.29 19.98
N LYS A 173 -17.18 7.44 20.48
CA LYS A 173 -17.07 7.81 21.91
C LYS A 173 -17.90 6.85 22.75
N ARG A 174 -19.13 6.55 22.30
CA ARG A 174 -20.06 5.61 22.93
C ARG A 174 -19.49 4.20 23.03
N MET A 175 -18.83 3.71 21.97
CA MET A 175 -18.12 2.43 21.98
C MET A 175 -16.96 2.42 22.98
N GLY A 176 -16.15 3.48 23.01
CA GLY A 176 -15.07 3.64 23.99
C GLY A 176 -15.57 3.59 25.43
N TYR A 177 -16.64 4.32 25.76
CA TYR A 177 -17.27 4.29 27.08
C TYR A 177 -17.81 2.90 27.45
N PHE A 178 -18.46 2.21 26.51
CA PHE A 178 -18.97 0.85 26.74
C PHE A 178 -17.84 -0.12 27.12
N ILE A 179 -16.72 -0.04 26.39
CA ILE A 179 -15.51 -0.82 26.64
C ILE A 179 -14.91 -0.50 28.01
N VAL A 180 -14.76 0.78 28.33
CA VAL A 180 -14.18 1.26 29.60
C VAL A 180 -15.02 0.79 30.79
N LYS A 181 -16.35 0.91 30.71
CA LYS A 181 -17.27 0.47 31.77
C LYS A 181 -17.16 -1.04 32.06
N LYS A 182 -16.90 -1.85 31.03
CA LYS A 182 -16.76 -3.30 31.17
C LYS A 182 -15.39 -3.72 31.74
N ALA A 183 -14.37 -2.88 31.59
CA ALA A 183 -13.01 -3.18 32.02
C ALA A 183 -12.74 -3.02 33.52
N GLY A 184 -13.47 -2.12 34.19
CA GLY A 184 -13.23 -1.79 35.59
C GLY A 184 -11.87 -1.11 35.80
N ASN A 185 -11.24 -1.37 36.95
CA ASN A 185 -10.04 -0.65 37.40
C ASN A 185 -8.70 -1.36 37.10
N SER A 186 -8.70 -2.55 36.49
CA SER A 186 -7.46 -3.29 36.22
C SER A 186 -6.83 -2.86 34.89
N VAL A 187 -5.56 -2.46 34.90
CA VAL A 187 -4.81 -2.10 33.67
C VAL A 187 -4.79 -3.25 32.67
N VAL A 188 -4.60 -4.48 33.14
CA VAL A 188 -4.56 -5.67 32.28
C VAL A 188 -5.91 -5.87 31.60
N LYS A 189 -6.98 -6.00 32.39
CA LYS A 189 -8.34 -6.22 31.84
C LYS A 189 -8.74 -5.09 30.91
N PHE A 190 -8.45 -3.85 31.30
CA PHE A 190 -8.70 -2.68 30.49
C PHE A 190 -8.05 -2.76 29.12
N THR A 191 -6.73 -2.97 29.10
CA THR A 191 -5.95 -3.02 27.86
C THR A 191 -6.40 -4.16 26.96
N PHE A 192 -6.71 -5.34 27.51
CA PHE A 192 -7.24 -6.45 26.72
C PHE A 192 -8.59 -6.12 26.09
N ILE A 193 -9.55 -5.62 26.88
CA ILE A 193 -10.92 -5.36 26.38
C ILE A 193 -10.91 -4.24 25.34
N ILE A 194 -10.18 -3.15 25.58
CA ILE A 194 -10.11 -2.04 24.63
C ILE A 194 -9.35 -2.40 23.36
N SER A 195 -8.20 -3.08 23.47
CA SER A 195 -7.38 -3.42 22.31
C SER A 195 -8.07 -4.49 21.47
N MET A 196 -8.65 -5.53 22.08
CA MET A 196 -9.40 -6.54 21.33
C MET A 196 -10.70 -5.98 20.76
N GLY A 197 -11.42 -5.15 21.52
CA GLY A 197 -12.67 -4.54 21.09
C GLY A 197 -12.47 -3.60 19.89
N LEU A 198 -11.53 -2.67 20.00
CA LEU A 198 -11.19 -1.75 18.91
C LEU A 198 -10.42 -2.45 17.78
N GLY A 199 -9.64 -3.49 18.10
CA GLY A 199 -9.01 -4.37 17.12
C GLY A 199 -10.04 -5.00 16.22
N ILE A 200 -10.98 -5.77 16.75
CA ILE A 200 -12.04 -6.40 15.94
C ILE A 200 -12.94 -5.33 15.28
N ALA A 201 -13.26 -4.24 15.99
CA ALA A 201 -14.05 -3.16 15.41
C ALA A 201 -13.35 -2.49 14.21
N SER A 202 -12.01 -2.48 14.15
CA SER A 202 -11.24 -1.99 13.01
C SER A 202 -11.41 -2.83 11.74
N SER A 203 -12.04 -4.00 11.80
CA SER A 203 -12.52 -4.65 10.58
C SER A 203 -13.69 -3.89 9.94
N PHE A 204 -14.36 -3.00 10.66
CA PHE A 204 -15.57 -2.29 10.19
C PHE A 204 -15.41 -0.76 10.23
N MET A 205 -14.25 -0.27 10.64
CA MET A 205 -13.84 1.14 10.59
C MET A 205 -12.35 1.19 10.28
N HIS A 206 -11.84 2.31 9.75
CA HIS A 206 -10.42 2.39 9.42
C HIS A 206 -9.51 2.12 10.64
N ASP A 207 -8.53 1.23 10.49
CA ASP A 207 -7.62 0.78 11.56
C ASP A 207 -6.88 1.91 12.28
N ALA A 208 -6.33 2.87 11.53
CA ALA A 208 -5.69 4.06 12.09
C ALA A 208 -6.66 4.91 12.94
N ALA A 209 -7.93 5.02 12.52
CA ALA A 209 -8.94 5.74 13.28
C ALA A 209 -9.23 5.01 14.60
N ALA A 210 -9.50 3.69 14.54
CA ALA A 210 -9.72 2.84 15.73
C ALA A 210 -8.57 2.95 16.73
N CYS A 211 -7.34 2.89 16.25
CA CYS A 211 -6.14 3.04 17.06
C CYS A 211 -6.06 4.42 17.73
N ALA A 212 -6.29 5.50 16.99
CA ALA A 212 -6.27 6.87 17.50
C ALA A 212 -7.29 7.07 18.63
N ILE A 213 -8.49 6.51 18.49
CA ILE A 213 -9.55 6.54 19.50
C ILE A 213 -9.08 5.88 20.80
N GLY A 214 -8.48 4.69 20.69
CA GLY A 214 -7.94 3.97 21.84
C GLY A 214 -6.83 4.76 22.54
N ILE A 215 -5.91 5.34 21.77
CA ILE A 215 -4.79 6.13 22.30
C ILE A 215 -5.29 7.38 23.04
N ILE A 216 -6.23 8.13 22.45
CA ILE A 216 -6.84 9.32 23.08
C ILE A 216 -7.58 8.94 24.37
N THR A 217 -8.13 7.72 24.44
CA THR A 217 -8.79 7.20 25.65
C THR A 217 -7.79 6.78 26.73
N MET A 218 -6.67 6.17 26.34
CA MET A 218 -5.67 5.64 27.27
C MET A 218 -4.78 6.71 27.91
N ILE A 219 -4.33 7.71 27.15
CA ILE A 219 -3.35 8.70 27.65
C ILE A 219 -3.85 9.43 28.92
N PRO A 220 -5.08 9.95 28.99
CA PRO A 220 -5.58 10.61 30.20
C PRO A 220 -5.65 9.65 31.40
N LEU A 221 -6.08 8.40 31.17
CA LEU A 221 -6.16 7.37 32.21
C LEU A 221 -4.79 7.03 32.78
N MET A 222 -3.79 6.87 31.92
CA MET A 222 -2.40 6.61 32.32
C MET A 222 -1.83 7.75 33.16
N ARG A 223 -2.08 9.00 32.75
CA ARG A 223 -1.64 10.20 33.49
C ARG A 223 -2.30 10.30 34.86
N ALA A 224 -3.59 9.99 34.96
CA ALA A 224 -4.35 10.08 36.21
C ALA A 224 -3.79 9.17 37.33
N VAL A 225 -3.11 8.07 36.97
CA VAL A 225 -2.57 7.08 37.91
C VAL A 225 -1.04 7.09 37.99
N GLY A 226 -0.40 8.08 37.35
CA GLY A 226 1.05 8.24 37.38
C GLY A 226 1.83 7.16 36.61
N ILE A 227 1.27 6.57 35.55
CA ILE A 227 2.05 5.67 34.67
C ILE A 227 3.03 6.51 33.85
N GLU A 228 4.32 6.38 34.15
CA GLU A 228 5.38 7.09 33.44
C GLU A 228 5.59 6.54 32.02
N PRO A 229 6.01 7.40 31.06
CA PRO A 229 6.42 6.97 29.73
C PRO A 229 7.53 5.90 29.77
N HIS A 230 7.59 5.06 28.74
CA HIS A 230 8.60 4.01 28.56
C HIS A 230 8.62 2.87 29.60
N THR A 231 7.78 2.91 30.64
CA THR A 231 7.53 1.77 31.52
C THR A 231 6.91 0.60 30.76
N ASN A 232 7.04 -0.63 31.28
CA ASN A 232 6.40 -1.79 30.66
C ASN A 232 4.87 -1.66 30.64
N THR A 233 4.27 -1.07 31.67
CA THR A 233 2.83 -0.75 31.71
C THR A 233 2.43 0.20 30.58
N ALA A 234 3.20 1.28 30.37
CA ALA A 234 2.94 2.22 29.27
C ALA A 234 3.11 1.56 27.90
N LYS A 235 4.17 0.78 27.71
CA LYS A 235 4.40 0.04 26.45
C LYS A 235 3.29 -0.97 26.18
N PHE A 236 2.84 -1.71 27.20
CA PHE A 236 1.74 -2.65 27.06
C PHE A 236 0.45 -1.97 26.63
N MET A 237 0.04 -0.90 27.32
CA MET A 237 -1.17 -0.15 27.00
C MET A 237 -1.09 0.43 25.57
N MET A 238 0.01 1.11 25.27
CA MET A 238 0.15 1.86 24.02
C MET A 238 0.43 1.00 22.79
N LEU A 239 1.15 -0.11 22.92
CA LEU A 239 1.48 -0.98 21.77
C LEU A 239 0.40 -2.02 21.49
N SER A 240 -0.37 -2.45 22.50
CA SER A 240 -1.45 -3.44 22.28
C SER A 240 -2.49 -2.94 21.29
N LEU A 241 -2.77 -1.63 21.29
CA LEU A 241 -3.74 -1.00 20.39
C LEU A 241 -3.33 -1.03 18.91
N PRO A 242 -2.19 -0.44 18.48
CA PRO A 242 -1.76 -0.48 17.09
C PRO A 242 -1.65 -1.91 16.53
N PHE A 243 -1.11 -2.85 17.33
CA PHE A 243 -1.00 -4.24 16.88
C PHE A 243 -2.38 -4.90 16.72
N ALA A 244 -3.29 -4.72 17.69
CA ALA A 244 -4.64 -5.24 17.60
C ALA A 244 -5.43 -4.61 16.43
N CYS A 245 -5.37 -3.29 16.25
CA CYS A 245 -6.04 -2.62 15.13
C CYS A 245 -5.43 -3.00 13.78
N SER A 246 -4.12 -3.20 13.68
CA SER A 246 -3.49 -3.67 12.44
C SER A 246 -3.91 -5.10 12.08
N CYS A 247 -3.97 -6.00 13.07
CA CYS A 247 -4.48 -7.36 12.90
C CYS A 247 -5.98 -7.39 12.58
N GLY A 248 -6.75 -6.52 13.21
CA GLY A 248 -8.19 -6.42 12.98
C GLY A 248 -8.57 -5.80 11.64
N GLY A 249 -7.82 -4.78 11.20
CA GLY A 249 -8.05 -4.05 9.95
C GLY A 249 -8.06 -4.94 8.71
N MET A 250 -7.40 -6.10 8.75
CA MET A 250 -7.43 -7.04 7.63
C MET A 250 -8.78 -7.76 7.44
N GLY A 251 -9.65 -7.76 8.47
CA GLY A 251 -10.86 -8.56 8.51
C GLY A 251 -11.91 -8.20 7.45
N SER A 252 -11.88 -6.98 6.90
CA SER A 252 -12.71 -6.59 5.75
C SER A 252 -11.93 -5.69 4.78
N LEU A 253 -12.54 -5.40 3.62
CA LEU A 253 -11.97 -4.48 2.63
C LEU A 253 -11.91 -3.01 3.10
N ILE A 254 -12.73 -2.62 4.08
CA ILE A 254 -12.79 -1.24 4.62
C ILE A 254 -11.79 -1.02 5.74
N GLY A 255 -11.43 -2.07 6.47
CA GLY A 255 -10.68 -1.96 7.71
C GLY A 255 -9.29 -1.35 7.50
N GLY A 256 -8.50 -1.91 6.59
CA GLY A 256 -7.20 -1.38 6.20
C GLY A 256 -7.15 -1.04 4.71
N GLY A 257 -6.61 0.13 4.35
CA GLY A 257 -6.50 0.55 2.94
C GLY A 257 -5.78 -0.46 2.03
N ARG A 258 -4.83 -1.23 2.60
CA ARG A 258 -4.13 -2.33 1.93
C ARG A 258 -5.04 -3.47 1.45
N CYS A 259 -6.18 -3.70 2.10
CA CYS A 259 -7.10 -4.78 1.74
C CYS A 259 -7.76 -4.54 0.39
N MET A 260 -8.34 -3.35 0.19
CA MET A 260 -8.97 -3.00 -1.07
C MET A 260 -7.96 -2.91 -2.24
N VAL A 261 -6.77 -2.37 -1.98
CA VAL A 261 -5.69 -2.36 -2.99
C VAL A 261 -5.30 -3.79 -3.40
N SER A 262 -5.19 -4.70 -2.43
CA SER A 262 -4.86 -6.10 -2.71
C SER A 262 -5.94 -6.80 -3.53
N ALA A 263 -7.22 -6.58 -3.21
CA ALA A 263 -8.33 -7.13 -3.98
C ALA A 263 -8.36 -6.60 -5.43
N ALA A 264 -8.10 -5.31 -5.62
CA ALA A 264 -8.03 -4.71 -6.94
C ALA A 264 -6.87 -5.22 -7.78
N PHE A 265 -5.66 -5.31 -7.21
CA PHE A 265 -4.51 -5.88 -7.93
C PHE A 265 -4.70 -7.36 -8.25
N LEU A 266 -5.36 -8.12 -7.38
CA LEU A 266 -5.69 -9.51 -7.70
C LEU A 266 -6.58 -9.58 -8.95
N TYR A 267 -7.63 -8.77 -9.00
CA TYR A 267 -8.50 -8.70 -10.18
C TYR A 267 -7.74 -8.23 -11.43
N GLU A 268 -6.95 -7.16 -11.32
CA GLU A 268 -6.20 -6.58 -12.44
C GLU A 268 -5.20 -7.57 -13.06
N TYR A 269 -4.46 -8.33 -12.23
CA TYR A 269 -3.41 -9.22 -12.72
C TYR A 269 -3.87 -10.64 -13.04
N THR A 270 -4.96 -11.11 -12.43
CA THR A 270 -5.40 -12.52 -12.57
C THR A 270 -6.80 -12.68 -13.14
N GLY A 271 -7.59 -11.60 -13.20
CA GLY A 271 -9.02 -11.64 -13.53
C GLY A 271 -9.89 -12.25 -12.42
N ILE A 272 -9.31 -12.64 -11.28
CA ILE A 272 -10.04 -13.21 -10.15
C ILE A 272 -10.60 -12.08 -9.30
N GLU A 273 -11.92 -11.96 -9.30
CA GLU A 273 -12.63 -11.03 -8.43
C GLU A 273 -12.91 -11.67 -7.07
N ILE A 274 -12.48 -11.03 -5.98
CA ILE A 274 -12.86 -11.40 -4.62
C ILE A 274 -13.94 -10.41 -4.15
N THR A 275 -15.14 -10.93 -3.89
CA THR A 275 -16.22 -10.10 -3.37
C THR A 275 -15.96 -9.67 -1.93
N PHE A 276 -16.65 -8.62 -1.49
CA PHE A 276 -16.60 -8.16 -0.09
C PHE A 276 -16.93 -9.29 0.91
N PHE A 277 -17.90 -10.14 0.59
CA PHE A 277 -18.28 -11.26 1.42
C PHE A 277 -17.20 -12.36 1.46
N ASP A 278 -16.62 -12.70 0.30
CA ASP A 278 -15.51 -13.66 0.22
C ASP A 278 -14.32 -13.19 1.04
N TRP A 279 -13.99 -11.90 0.97
CA TRP A 279 -12.91 -11.32 1.77
C TRP A 279 -13.14 -11.52 3.27
N ILE A 280 -14.34 -11.19 3.76
CA ILE A 280 -14.70 -11.39 5.17
C ILE A 280 -14.60 -12.86 5.54
N LYS A 281 -15.12 -13.77 4.69
CA LYS A 281 -15.09 -15.20 4.93
C LYS A 281 -13.67 -15.73 5.15
N TYR A 282 -12.69 -15.24 4.40
CA TYR A 282 -11.29 -15.68 4.52
C TYR A 282 -10.51 -14.90 5.58
N CYS A 283 -10.67 -13.58 5.66
CA CYS A 283 -9.81 -12.72 6.46
C CYS A 283 -10.36 -12.44 7.86
N MET A 284 -11.68 -12.42 8.07
CA MET A 284 -12.26 -12.18 9.40
C MET A 284 -11.89 -13.28 10.41
N PRO A 285 -11.92 -14.59 10.08
CA PRO A 285 -11.47 -15.61 11.03
C PRO A 285 -10.01 -15.42 11.44
N ALA A 286 -9.14 -15.03 10.50
CA ALA A 286 -7.75 -14.71 10.78
C ALA A 286 -7.61 -13.47 11.67
N ALA A 287 -8.40 -12.41 11.43
CA ALA A 287 -8.44 -11.23 12.28
C ALA A 287 -8.88 -11.57 13.72
N LEU A 288 -9.96 -12.33 13.89
CA LEU A 288 -10.47 -12.77 15.20
C LEU A 288 -9.45 -13.60 15.99
N LEU A 289 -8.57 -14.33 15.30
CA LEU A 289 -7.49 -15.10 15.93
C LEU A 289 -6.24 -14.25 16.21
N THR A 290 -5.82 -13.45 15.25
CA THR A 290 -4.57 -12.68 15.34
C THR A 290 -4.66 -11.50 16.29
N VAL A 291 -5.84 -10.87 16.44
CA VAL A 291 -6.08 -9.79 17.41
C VAL A 291 -5.75 -10.21 18.85
N PRO A 292 -6.35 -11.27 19.43
CA PRO A 292 -6.01 -11.71 20.78
C PRO A 292 -4.56 -12.17 20.89
N ILE A 293 -4.02 -12.87 19.88
CA ILE A 293 -2.62 -13.30 19.86
C ILE A 293 -1.67 -12.10 19.94
N ALA A 294 -1.93 -11.04 19.16
CA ALA A 294 -1.12 -9.84 19.17
C ALA A 294 -1.09 -9.18 20.55
N VAL A 295 -2.27 -9.01 21.19
CA VAL A 295 -2.35 -8.44 22.54
C VAL A 295 -1.68 -9.35 23.59
N LEU A 296 -1.81 -10.67 23.45
CA LEU A 296 -1.14 -11.66 24.31
C LEU A 296 0.39 -11.57 24.19
N ILE A 297 0.92 -11.47 22.97
CA ILE A 297 2.37 -11.31 22.73
C ILE A 297 2.87 -10.03 23.41
N VAL A 298 2.17 -8.90 23.21
CA VAL A 298 2.54 -7.62 23.85
C VAL A 298 2.49 -7.73 25.37
N TYR A 299 1.49 -8.43 25.94
CA TYR A 299 1.41 -8.71 27.38
C TYR A 299 2.61 -9.50 27.90
N PHE A 300 3.06 -10.53 27.18
CA PHE A 300 4.21 -11.34 27.59
C PHE A 300 5.54 -10.59 27.47
N VAL A 301 5.71 -9.77 26.44
CA VAL A 301 6.93 -8.98 26.22
C VAL A 301 7.00 -7.80 27.19
N PHE A 302 5.88 -7.11 27.43
CA PHE A 302 5.79 -5.94 28.29
C PHE A 302 4.84 -6.20 29.44
N ARG A 303 5.25 -7.03 30.41
CA ARG A 303 4.40 -7.32 31.58
C ARG A 303 4.09 -6.04 32.36
N PRO A 304 2.80 -5.65 32.48
CA PRO A 304 2.42 -4.44 33.21
C PRO A 304 2.57 -4.64 34.72
N ASP A 305 2.85 -3.56 35.44
CA ASP A 305 2.87 -3.57 36.90
C ASP A 305 1.42 -3.67 37.44
N PRO A 306 1.07 -4.73 38.20
CA PRO A 306 -0.27 -4.93 38.72
C PRO A 306 -0.68 -3.92 39.81
N LYS A 307 0.25 -3.11 40.33
CA LYS A 307 -0.03 -2.09 41.35
C LYS A 307 -0.89 -0.94 40.80
N PHE A 308 -0.80 -0.64 39.52
CA PHE A 308 -1.61 0.42 38.92
C PHE A 308 -3.07 0.01 38.84
N LYS A 309 -3.95 0.88 39.36
CA LYS A 309 -5.40 0.76 39.24
C LYS A 309 -5.93 1.98 38.53
N LEU A 310 -6.57 1.76 37.38
CA LEU A 310 -7.22 2.81 36.60
C LEU A 310 -8.41 3.40 37.36
N PRO A 311 -8.71 4.70 37.18
CA PRO A 311 -9.88 5.31 37.79
C PRO A 311 -11.17 4.64 37.29
N SER A 312 -12.16 4.50 38.18
CA SER A 312 -13.48 4.04 37.78
C SER A 312 -14.18 5.10 36.94
N PHE A 313 -14.77 4.67 35.84
CA PHE A 313 -15.61 5.51 34.99
C PHE A 313 -17.07 5.23 35.34
N ASP A 314 -17.66 6.12 36.15
CA ASP A 314 -19.06 6.01 36.59
C ASP A 314 -20.03 6.85 35.75
N GLU A 315 -19.56 7.50 34.68
CA GLU A 315 -20.45 8.18 33.74
C GLU A 315 -21.36 7.17 33.02
N ALA A 316 -22.68 7.30 33.25
CA ALA A 316 -23.66 6.53 32.52
C ALA A 316 -23.72 6.99 31.05
N LEU A 317 -23.68 6.03 30.13
CA LEU A 317 -23.98 6.29 28.72
C LEU A 317 -25.40 6.85 28.60
N GLY A 318 -25.50 8.10 28.13
CA GLY A 318 -26.79 8.73 27.84
C GLY A 318 -27.60 7.97 26.78
N PRO A 319 -28.89 8.30 26.59
CA PRO A 319 -29.71 7.70 25.56
C PRO A 319 -29.12 7.95 24.15
N TRP A 320 -29.46 7.07 23.21
CA TRP A 320 -29.02 7.20 21.82
C TRP A 320 -29.55 8.49 21.20
N THR A 321 -28.66 9.32 20.67
CA THR A 321 -29.06 10.55 19.99
C THR A 321 -29.65 10.25 18.62
N SER A 322 -30.46 11.17 18.09
CA SER A 322 -31.02 11.05 16.74
C SER A 322 -29.94 10.96 15.65
N ILE A 323 -28.79 11.62 15.87
CA ILE A 323 -27.64 11.57 14.95
C ILE A 323 -27.00 10.19 15.00
N GLU A 324 -26.72 9.65 16.19
CA GLU A 324 -26.16 8.29 16.36
C GLU A 324 -27.02 7.22 15.66
N LYS A 325 -28.35 7.30 15.84
CA LYS A 325 -29.30 6.35 15.20
C LYS A 325 -29.27 6.46 13.68
N ARG A 326 -29.36 7.68 13.13
CA ARG A 326 -29.35 7.90 11.68
C ARG A 326 -28.03 7.43 11.06
N THR A 327 -26.90 7.75 11.68
CA THR A 327 -25.58 7.29 11.21
C THR A 327 -25.48 5.77 11.24
N MET A 328 -25.95 5.10 12.29
CA MET A 328 -25.99 3.62 12.34
C MET A 328 -26.87 3.00 11.26
N ILE A 329 -28.04 3.60 10.98
CA ILE A 329 -28.94 3.12 9.92
C ILE A 329 -28.26 3.24 8.55
N ILE A 330 -27.71 4.41 8.24
CA ILE A 330 -27.03 4.66 6.95
C ILE A 330 -25.90 3.65 6.76
N ILE A 331 -25.04 3.48 7.77
CA ILE A 331 -23.91 2.55 7.70
C ILE A 331 -24.39 1.10 7.59
N GLY A 332 -25.40 0.72 8.38
CA GLY A 332 -25.98 -0.61 8.31
C GLY A 332 -26.52 -0.94 6.91
N LEU A 333 -27.23 0.00 6.29
CA LEU A 333 -27.72 -0.15 4.91
C LEU A 333 -26.56 -0.28 3.92
N THR A 334 -25.52 0.54 4.03
CA THR A 334 -24.33 0.47 3.17
C THR A 334 -23.63 -0.89 3.29
N PHE A 335 -23.45 -1.41 4.52
CA PHE A 335 -22.87 -2.73 4.73
C PHE A 335 -23.74 -3.85 4.15
N ILE A 336 -25.06 -3.75 4.28
CA ILE A 336 -25.98 -4.73 3.69
C ILE A 336 -25.83 -4.74 2.16
N THR A 337 -25.78 -3.57 1.51
CA THR A 337 -25.54 -3.50 0.07
C THR A 337 -24.17 -4.08 -0.32
N TRP A 338 -23.10 -3.81 0.44
CA TRP A 338 -21.80 -4.44 0.12
C TRP A 338 -21.80 -5.96 0.28
N LEU A 339 -22.43 -6.48 1.34
CA LEU A 339 -22.54 -7.92 1.60
C LEU A 339 -23.44 -8.64 0.58
N THR A 340 -24.39 -7.92 -0.02
CA THR A 340 -25.36 -8.47 -0.98
C THR A 340 -24.99 -8.22 -2.44
N LYS A 341 -23.75 -7.78 -2.74
CA LYS A 341 -23.22 -7.65 -4.12
C LYS A 341 -23.50 -8.88 -4.97
N GLY A 342 -23.26 -10.08 -4.44
CA GLY A 342 -23.51 -11.33 -5.15
C GLY A 342 -24.98 -11.57 -5.55
N LEU A 343 -25.93 -10.88 -4.90
CA LEU A 343 -27.37 -10.99 -5.20
C LEU A 343 -27.84 -9.92 -6.19
N HIS A 344 -27.34 -8.69 -6.08
CA HIS A 344 -27.85 -7.55 -6.86
C HIS A 344 -26.92 -7.06 -7.98
N GLY A 345 -25.66 -7.52 -8.04
CA GLY A 345 -24.69 -7.16 -9.07
C GLY A 345 -24.18 -5.72 -9.06
N MET A 346 -24.76 -4.81 -8.25
CA MET A 346 -24.24 -3.45 -8.09
C MET A 346 -22.81 -3.45 -7.56
N ASP A 347 -21.91 -2.83 -8.32
CA ASP A 347 -20.51 -2.71 -7.94
C ASP A 347 -20.29 -1.61 -6.89
N TYR A 348 -19.29 -1.82 -6.05
CA TYR A 348 -18.81 -0.86 -5.05
C TYR A 348 -17.45 -0.25 -5.41
N SER A 349 -16.79 -0.77 -6.45
CA SER A 349 -15.55 -0.21 -7.00
C SER A 349 -15.80 0.71 -8.18
#